data_AF-A0A432DYH4-F1
#
_entry.id   AF-A0A432DYH4-F1
#
_cell.length_a   1.000
_cell.length_b   1.000
_cell.length_c   1.000
_cell.angle_alpha   90.00
_cell.angle_beta   90.00
_cell.angle_gamma   90.00
#
_symmetry.space_group_name_H-M   'P 1'
#
loop_
_entity.id
_entity.type
_entity.pdbx_description
1 polymer ?
#
loop_
_entity_poly.entity_id
_entity_poly.type
_entity_poly.pdbx_seq_one_letter_code
_entity_poly.pdbx_strand_id
1 'polypeptide(L)'
;MKRNAIRRILVGKAFLYSELRKHEIIYDQYNKAYYAYDLDELEVNANTRTEANSGLKQIKKEYEDYLISCLGDVLGLDDIKILSNYGISEWISNCSLSFIKDE
;
A
#
# COMPACT_ATOMS: atom_id res chain seq x y z
N MET A 1 -14.46 -8.98 2.05
CA MET A 1 -13.48 -7.87 2.14
C MET A 1 -12.27 -8.23 3.00
N LYS A 2 -12.43 -8.61 4.28
CA LYS A 2 -11.30 -8.98 5.18
C LYS A 2 -10.33 -10.05 4.63
N ARG A 3 -10.84 -11.12 4.00
CA ARG A 3 -10.00 -12.19 3.38
C ARG A 3 -9.05 -11.66 2.28
N ASN A 4 -9.46 -10.65 1.52
CA ASN A 4 -8.65 -10.13 0.42
C ASN A 4 -7.52 -9.21 0.91
N ALA A 5 -7.74 -8.44 1.99
CA ALA A 5 -6.70 -7.61 2.61
C ALA A 5 -5.60 -8.48 3.24
N ILE A 6 -5.98 -9.50 4.01
CA ILE A 6 -5.03 -10.46 4.62
C ILE A 6 -4.19 -11.15 3.54
N ARG A 7 -4.82 -11.60 2.45
CA ARG A 7 -4.09 -12.22 1.34
C ARG A 7 -3.08 -11.27 0.70
N ARG A 8 -3.44 -9.99 0.49
CA ARG A 8 -2.54 -8.98 -0.07
C ARG A 8 -1.34 -8.71 0.85
N ILE A 9 -1.58 -8.65 2.16
CA ILE A 9 -0.52 -8.51 3.16
C ILE A 9 0.44 -9.70 3.09
N LEU A 10 -0.08 -10.94 3.06
CA LEU A 10 0.75 -12.13 3.00
C LEU A 10 1.57 -12.22 1.70
N VAL A 11 0.95 -11.94 0.56
CA VAL A 11 1.64 -11.93 -0.75
C VAL A 11 2.72 -10.85 -0.79
N GLY A 12 2.41 -9.64 -0.33
CA GLY A 12 3.38 -8.54 -0.26
C GLY A 12 4.54 -8.82 0.67
N LYS A 13 4.28 -9.35 1.87
CA LYS A 13 5.34 -9.78 2.80
C LYS A 13 6.20 -10.86 2.17
N ALA A 14 5.60 -11.87 1.56
CA ALA A 14 6.36 -12.92 0.88
C ALA A 14 7.28 -12.31 -0.19
N PHE A 15 6.75 -11.45 -1.06
CA PHE A 15 7.53 -10.77 -2.09
C PHE A 15 8.67 -9.91 -1.52
N LEU A 16 8.40 -9.11 -0.48
CA LEU A 16 9.42 -8.29 0.20
C LEU A 16 10.55 -9.14 0.79
N TYR A 17 10.21 -10.22 1.48
CA TYR A 17 11.18 -11.06 2.19
C TYR A 17 11.89 -12.08 1.28
N SER A 18 11.22 -12.61 0.25
CA SER A 18 11.78 -13.65 -0.63
C SER A 18 12.48 -13.10 -1.85
N GLU A 19 12.00 -12.00 -2.44
CA GLU A 19 12.55 -11.43 -3.66
C GLU A 19 13.38 -10.18 -3.34
N LEU A 20 12.76 -9.17 -2.76
CA LEU A 20 13.43 -7.86 -2.59
C LEU A 20 14.53 -7.87 -1.55
N ARG A 21 14.42 -8.62 -0.44
CA ARG A 21 15.48 -8.67 0.57
C ARG A 21 16.79 -9.29 0.07
N LYS A 22 16.75 -10.06 -1.02
CA LYS A 22 17.96 -10.53 -1.72
C LYS A 22 18.63 -9.41 -2.53
N HIS A 23 17.92 -8.31 -2.75
CA HIS A 23 18.33 -7.10 -3.44
C HIS A 23 18.16 -5.89 -2.52
N GLU A 24 19.03 -5.80 -1.49
CA GLU A 24 18.96 -4.85 -0.38
C GLU A 24 18.71 -3.39 -0.82
N ILE A 25 19.33 -2.95 -1.91
CA ILE A 25 19.15 -1.60 -2.48
C ILE A 25 17.68 -1.34 -2.86
N ILE A 26 17.05 -2.29 -3.55
CA ILE A 26 15.67 -2.15 -4.04
C ILE A 26 14.69 -2.23 -2.86
N TYR A 27 14.97 -3.10 -1.89
CA TYR A 27 14.21 -3.19 -0.64
C TYR A 27 14.23 -1.86 0.13
N ASP A 28 15.40 -1.25 0.26
CA ASP A 28 15.55 0.05 0.93
C ASP A 28 14.87 1.18 0.17
N GLN A 29 14.94 1.19 -1.17
CA GLN A 29 14.22 2.16 -2.00
C GLN A 29 12.71 2.05 -1.80
N TYR A 30 12.17 0.84 -1.80
CA TYR A 30 10.75 0.62 -1.52
C TYR A 30 10.36 1.09 -0.11
N ASN A 31 11.11 0.69 0.92
CA ASN A 31 10.82 1.11 2.30
C ASN A 31 10.83 2.64 2.43
N LYS A 32 11.82 3.32 1.83
CA LYS A 32 11.86 4.79 1.83
C LYS A 32 10.64 5.39 1.16
N ALA A 33 10.24 4.88 -0.01
CA ALA A 33 9.05 5.35 -0.71
C ALA A 33 7.77 5.11 0.12
N TYR A 34 7.64 3.94 0.74
CA TYR A 34 6.49 3.61 1.59
C TYR A 34 6.34 4.56 2.77
N TYR A 35 7.44 4.87 3.50
CA TYR A 35 7.40 5.78 4.64
C TYR A 35 7.36 7.27 4.25
N ALA A 36 7.81 7.62 3.04
CA ALA A 36 7.75 8.99 2.53
C ALA A 36 6.39 9.36 1.94
N TYR A 37 5.61 8.36 1.49
CA TYR A 37 4.26 8.59 1.01
C TYR A 37 3.33 8.85 2.20
N ASP A 38 3.03 10.13 2.43
CA ASP A 38 2.19 10.56 3.54
C ASP A 38 0.73 10.13 3.31
N LEU A 39 0.40 8.97 3.85
CA LEU A 39 -0.95 8.42 3.81
C LEU A 39 -1.84 9.00 4.92
N ASP A 40 -1.28 9.68 5.91
CA ASP A 40 -2.02 10.19 7.07
C ASP A 40 -2.76 11.48 6.74
N GLU A 41 -2.32 12.22 5.72
CA GLU A 41 -3.03 13.38 5.15
C GLU A 41 -4.17 12.99 4.17
N LEU A 42 -4.31 11.71 3.81
CA LEU A 42 -5.32 11.27 2.84
C LEU A 42 -6.69 11.03 3.51
N GLU A 43 -7.55 12.04 3.44
CA GLU A 43 -8.93 11.93 3.91
C GLU A 43 -9.90 11.50 2.79
N VAL A 44 -10.78 10.53 3.11
CA VAL A 44 -11.91 10.16 2.25
C VAL A 44 -13.21 10.53 2.96
N ASN A 45 -13.76 11.69 2.60
CA ASN A 45 -15.10 12.10 3.01
C ASN A 45 -16.14 11.35 2.17
N ALA A 46 -16.90 10.44 2.80
CA ALA A 46 -17.90 9.61 2.11
C ALA A 46 -19.19 9.48 2.93
N ASN A 47 -20.32 9.77 2.28
CA ASN A 47 -21.66 9.60 2.85
C ASN A 47 -22.29 8.26 2.45
N THR A 48 -21.74 7.63 1.40
CA THR A 48 -22.19 6.34 0.91
C THR A 48 -21.03 5.35 0.78
N ARG A 49 -21.36 4.06 0.83
CA ARG A 49 -20.40 2.98 0.56
C ARG A 49 -19.77 3.10 -0.83
N THR A 50 -20.51 3.61 -1.81
CA THR A 50 -20.00 3.81 -3.17
C THR A 50 -18.92 4.89 -3.20
N GLU A 51 -19.13 6.02 -2.54
CA GLU A 51 -18.14 7.10 -2.40
C GLU A 51 -16.89 6.62 -1.67
N ALA A 52 -17.05 5.90 -0.55
CA ALA A 52 -15.93 5.33 0.20
C ALA A 52 -15.10 4.36 -0.67
N ASN A 53 -15.75 3.52 -1.47
CA ASN A 53 -15.07 2.63 -2.40
C ASN A 53 -14.36 3.38 -3.53
N SER A 54 -14.93 4.48 -4.01
CA SER A 54 -14.32 5.31 -5.06
C SER A 54 -13.08 6.04 -4.53
N GLY A 55 -13.16 6.66 -3.35
CA GLY A 55 -12.00 7.29 -2.70
C GLY A 55 -10.88 6.28 -2.44
N LEU A 56 -11.22 5.08 -1.95
CA LEU A 56 -10.23 4.02 -1.77
C LEU A 56 -9.57 3.57 -3.08
N LYS A 57 -10.31 3.55 -4.20
CA LYS A 57 -9.73 3.24 -5.52
C LYS A 57 -8.78 4.34 -5.99
N GLN A 58 -9.13 5.60 -5.72
CA GLN A 58 -8.30 6.74 -6.08
C GLN A 58 -6.98 6.73 -5.30
N ILE A 59 -7.02 6.59 -3.97
CA ILE A 59 -5.82 6.46 -3.13
C ILE A 59 -4.90 5.33 -3.62
N LYS A 60 -5.47 4.18 -3.97
CA LYS A 60 -4.70 3.05 -4.50
C LYS A 60 -4.00 3.38 -5.81
N LYS A 61 -4.69 4.10 -6.69
CA LYS A 61 -4.14 4.50 -7.99
C LYS A 61 -3.02 5.52 -7.80
N GLU A 62 -3.24 6.55 -6.98
CA GLU A 62 -2.24 7.58 -6.69
C GLU A 62 -0.98 6.98 -6.06
N TYR A 63 -1.14 6.03 -5.14
CA TYR A 63 -0.01 5.32 -4.55
C TYR A 63 0.72 4.41 -5.55
N GLU A 64 0.00 3.73 -6.45
CA GLU A 64 0.61 2.95 -7.53
C GLU A 64 1.41 3.85 -8.47
N ASP A 65 0.83 4.97 -8.92
CA ASP A 65 1.48 5.95 -9.78
C ASP A 65 2.73 6.55 -9.11
N TYR A 66 2.67 6.83 -7.80
CA TYR A 66 3.82 7.24 -6.99
C TYR A 66 4.92 6.17 -6.98
N LEU A 67 4.59 4.91 -6.71
CA LEU A 67 5.57 3.83 -6.73
C LEU A 67 6.19 3.63 -8.13
N ILE A 68 5.41 3.80 -9.20
CA ILE A 68 5.94 3.80 -10.58
C ILE A 68 6.98 4.91 -10.74
N SER A 69 6.71 6.12 -10.26
CA SER A 69 7.67 7.22 -10.37
C SER A 69 8.98 6.98 -9.60
N CYS A 70 8.93 6.21 -8.51
CA CYS A 70 10.09 5.94 -7.65
C CYS A 70 10.88 4.69 -8.06
N LEU A 71 10.19 3.68 -8.58
CA LEU A 71 10.73 2.32 -8.75
C LEU A 71 10.54 1.75 -10.16
N GLY A 72 9.85 2.45 -11.07
CA GLY A 72 9.52 1.99 -12.42
C GLY A 72 10.73 1.66 -13.30
N ASP A 73 11.88 2.28 -13.02
CA ASP A 73 13.14 1.99 -13.72
C ASP A 73 13.84 0.73 -13.22
N VAL A 74 13.41 0.19 -12.07
CA VAL A 74 14.07 -0.92 -11.36
C VAL A 74 13.17 -2.15 -11.25
N LEU A 75 11.85 -1.95 -11.20
CA LEU A 75 10.85 -2.99 -11.01
C LEU A 75 9.85 -3.04 -12.16
N GLY A 76 9.34 -4.24 -12.45
CA GLY A 76 8.26 -4.42 -13.40
C GLY A 76 6.93 -3.87 -12.85
N LEU A 77 5.99 -3.57 -13.75
CA LEU A 77 4.66 -3.08 -13.38
C LEU A 77 3.90 -4.05 -12.46
N ASP A 78 4.12 -5.36 -12.60
CA ASP A 78 3.48 -6.36 -11.75
C ASP A 78 4.03 -6.35 -10.32
N ASP A 79 5.34 -6.15 -10.17
CA ASP A 79 5.99 -6.02 -8.86
C ASP A 79 5.48 -4.77 -8.13
N ILE A 80 5.38 -3.65 -8.86
CA ILE A 80 4.82 -2.40 -8.36
C ILE A 80 3.38 -2.59 -7.91
N LYS A 81 2.55 -3.32 -8.66
CA LYS A 81 1.18 -3.65 -8.25
C LYS A 81 1.13 -4.51 -6.99
N ILE A 82 2.07 -5.44 -6.82
CA ILE A 82 2.15 -6.23 -5.59
C ILE A 82 2.47 -5.32 -4.40
N LEU A 83 3.46 -4.46 -4.56
CA LEU A 83 3.92 -3.51 -3.54
C LEU A 83 2.88 -2.43 -3.20
N SER A 84 2.14 -1.92 -4.20
CA SER A 84 1.08 -0.94 -3.99
C SER A 84 -0.09 -1.53 -3.20
N ASN A 85 -0.51 -2.75 -3.58
CA ASN A 85 -1.58 -3.46 -2.89
C ASN A 85 -1.17 -3.87 -1.47
N TYR A 86 0.10 -4.20 -1.26
CA TYR A 86 0.65 -4.48 0.06
C TYR A 86 0.61 -3.22 0.95
N GLY A 87 1.25 -2.12 0.52
CA GLY A 87 1.38 -0.90 1.32
C GLY A 87 0.03 -0.31 1.74
N ILE A 88 -0.93 -0.23 0.82
CA ILE A 88 -2.30 0.22 1.15
C ILE A 88 -3.01 -0.74 2.11
N SER A 89 -2.81 -2.05 1.97
CA SER A 89 -3.46 -3.01 2.87
C SER A 89 -2.84 -2.96 4.27
N GLU A 90 -1.54 -2.72 4.37
CA GLU A 90 -0.83 -2.50 5.64
C GLU A 90 -1.31 -1.20 6.31
N TRP A 91 -1.35 -0.09 5.56
CA TRP A 91 -1.86 1.19 6.05
C TRP A 91 -3.30 1.08 6.59
N ILE A 92 -4.23 0.53 5.80
CA ILE A 92 -5.62 0.32 6.24
C ILE A 92 -5.67 -0.54 7.50
N SER A 93 -4.82 -1.56 7.62
CA SER A 93 -4.79 -2.41 8.82
C SER A 93 -4.33 -1.62 10.04
N ASN A 94 -3.35 -0.74 9.89
CA ASN A 94 -2.89 0.14 10.96
C ASN A 94 -3.96 1.18 11.34
N CYS A 95 -4.67 1.79 10.37
CA CYS A 95 -5.80 2.66 10.66
C CYS A 95 -6.96 1.89 11.32
N SER A 96 -7.25 0.66 10.87
CA SER A 96 -8.27 -0.20 11.50
C SER A 96 -7.98 -0.48 12.97
N LEU A 97 -6.70 -0.46 13.36
CA LEU A 97 -6.25 -0.62 14.74
C LEU A 97 -6.32 0.71 15.52
N SER A 98 -6.25 1.87 14.87
CA SER A 98 -6.41 3.17 15.52
C SER A 98 -7.87 3.50 15.82
N PHE A 99 -8.85 3.07 15.01
CA PHE A 99 -10.29 3.20 15.33
C PHE A 99 -10.74 2.41 16.58
N ILE A 100 -9.93 1.47 17.09
CA ILE A 100 -10.26 0.72 18.32
C ILE A 100 -9.80 1.48 19.56
N LYS A 101 -8.89 2.45 19.41
CA LYS A 101 -8.59 3.46 20.43
C LYS A 101 -9.56 4.64 20.25
N ASP A 102 -10.83 4.38 20.45
CA ASP A 102 -11.74 5.46 20.82
C ASP A 102 -11.43 5.82 22.29
N GLU A 103 -11.07 7.08 22.53
CA GLU A 103 -11.26 7.74 23.83
C GLU A 103 -12.75 7.95 24.12
#